data_AF-H8H1N8-F1
#
_entry.id   AF-H8H1N8-F1
#
_cell.length_a   1.000
_cell.length_b   1.000
_cell.length_c   1.000
_cell.angle_alpha   90.00
_cell.angle_beta   90.00
_cell.angle_gamma   90.00
#
_symmetry.space_group_name_H-M   'P 1'
#
loop_
_entity.id
_entity.type
_entity.pdbx_description
1 polymer ?
#
loop_
_entity_poly.entity_id
_entity_poly.type
_entity_poly.pdbx_seq_one_letter_code
_entity_poly.pdbx_strand_id
1 'polypeptide(L)'
;MTPLPLTFWQARILLLMTQEPQSLNDVTHQLATHGKVLRLSRLEIIIEELRARELLGHLPQRDALESRYWLRSGPAAEEALHEAYGVVKNRKGPWERGT
;
A
#
# COMPACT_ATOMS: atom_id res chain seq x y z
N MET A 1 -16.89 -9.05 -12.37
CA MET A 1 -17.00 -8.77 -10.92
C MET A 1 -16.35 -7.43 -10.68
N THR A 2 -17.04 -6.47 -10.06
CA THR A 2 -16.43 -5.21 -9.65
C THR A 2 -15.47 -5.49 -8.49
N PRO A 3 -14.20 -5.03 -8.54
CA PRO A 3 -13.28 -5.20 -7.42
C PRO A 3 -13.86 -4.49 -6.19
N LEU A 4 -13.73 -5.14 -5.02
CA LEU A 4 -14.12 -4.51 -3.75
C LEU A 4 -13.33 -3.22 -3.55
N PRO A 5 -13.94 -2.16 -2.98
CA PRO A 5 -13.25 -0.90 -2.77
C PRO A 5 -12.00 -1.07 -1.89
N LEU A 6 -11.00 -0.23 -2.11
CA LEU A 6 -9.77 -0.18 -1.33
C LEU A 6 -10.06 0.30 0.09
N THR A 7 -9.58 -0.46 1.07
CA THR A 7 -9.54 0.00 2.46
C THR A 7 -8.55 1.17 2.59
N PHE A 8 -8.65 1.94 3.66
CA PHE A 8 -7.70 3.04 3.92
C PHE A 8 -6.24 2.58 3.89
N TRP A 9 -5.93 1.43 4.49
CA TRP A 9 -4.56 0.94 4.53
C TRP A 9 -4.08 0.41 3.17
N GLN A 10 -4.95 -0.28 2.43
CA GLN A 10 -4.66 -0.66 1.05
C GLN A 10 -4.39 0.56 0.17
N ALA A 11 -5.24 1.59 0.24
CA ALA A 11 -5.05 2.84 -0.47
C ALA A 11 -3.74 3.55 -0.09
N ARG A 12 -3.45 3.66 1.22
CA ARG A 12 -2.23 4.31 1.71
C ARG A 12 -0.97 3.58 1.27
N ILE A 13 -0.94 2.24 1.37
CA ILE A 13 0.20 1.42 0.94
C ILE A 13 0.36 1.51 -0.58
N LEU A 14 -0.73 1.43 -1.35
CA LEU A 14 -0.69 1.56 -2.80
C LEU A 14 -0.08 2.89 -3.26
N LEU A 15 -0.42 3.99 -2.58
CA LEU A 15 0.17 5.30 -2.86
C LEU A 15 1.68 5.36 -2.53
N LEU A 16 2.16 4.64 -1.51
CA LEU A 16 3.60 4.57 -1.22
C LEU A 16 4.36 3.81 -2.33
N MET A 17 3.74 2.81 -2.95
CA MET A 17 4.32 2.00 -4.03
C MET A 17 4.49 2.73 -5.37
N THR A 18 4.13 4.01 -5.45
CA THR A 18 4.33 4.87 -6.63
C THR A 18 5.73 5.44 -6.77
N GLN A 19 6.56 5.36 -5.72
CA GLN A 19 7.91 5.95 -5.70
C GLN A 19 8.91 5.06 -6.42
N GLU A 20 9.41 4.05 -5.73
CA GLU A 20 10.41 3.09 -6.19
C GLU A 20 10.04 1.69 -5.63
N PRO A 21 10.65 0.60 -6.12
CA PRO A 21 10.46 -0.72 -5.52
C PRO A 21 10.86 -0.74 -4.04
N GLN A 22 9.91 -1.00 -3.16
CA GLN A 22 10.09 -0.94 -1.70
C GLN A 22 10.06 -2.32 -1.07
N SER A 23 10.84 -2.52 -0.01
CA SER A 23 10.64 -3.67 0.87
C SER A 23 9.53 -3.41 1.89
N LEU A 24 9.10 -4.46 2.61
CA LEU A 24 8.14 -4.27 3.71
C LEU A 24 8.71 -3.37 4.81
N ASN A 25 10.01 -3.48 5.09
CA ASN A 25 10.67 -2.64 6.08
C ASN A 25 10.70 -1.17 5.66
N ASP A 26 10.99 -0.88 4.38
CA ASP A 26 10.92 0.48 3.83
C ASP A 26 9.53 1.09 4.06
N VAL A 27 8.47 0.33 3.76
CA VAL A 27 7.08 0.77 3.94
C VAL A 27 6.75 0.98 5.42
N THR A 28 7.16 0.08 6.32
CA THR A 28 6.93 0.29 7.77
C THR A 28 7.64 1.54 8.27
N HIS A 29 8.86 1.81 7.81
CA HIS A 29 9.63 3.00 8.16
C HIS A 29 8.93 4.26 7.64
N GLN A 30 8.50 4.29 6.37
CA GLN A 30 7.75 5.41 5.81
C GLN A 30 6.41 5.64 6.52
N LEU A 31 5.71 4.60 6.97
CA LEU A 31 4.50 4.78 7.77
C LEU A 31 4.83 5.41 9.14
N ALA A 32 5.89 4.94 9.79
CA ALA A 32 6.32 5.43 11.09
C ALA A 32 6.75 6.91 11.05
N THR A 33 7.44 7.36 9.99
CA THR A 33 7.82 8.78 9.83
C THR A 33 6.60 9.72 9.73
N HIS A 34 5.44 9.19 9.34
CA HIS A 34 4.16 9.92 9.32
C HIS A 34 3.29 9.66 10.56
N GLY A 35 3.86 9.13 11.64
CA GLY A 35 3.15 8.83 12.89
C GLY A 35 2.12 7.72 12.77
N LYS A 36 2.24 6.87 11.74
CA LYS A 36 1.33 5.73 11.50
C LYS A 36 2.07 4.44 11.79
N VAL A 37 1.57 3.64 12.74
CA VAL A 37 2.15 2.33 13.05
C VAL A 37 1.22 1.25 12.51
N LEU A 38 1.75 0.43 11.60
CA LEU A 38 1.09 -0.77 11.10
C LEU A 38 1.96 -1.97 11.47
N ARG A 39 1.37 -3.00 12.09
CA ARG A 39 2.10 -4.24 12.39
C ARG A 39 2.58 -4.89 11.10
N LEU A 40 3.80 -5.42 11.09
CA LEU A 40 4.38 -6.08 9.91
C LEU A 40 3.48 -7.18 9.35
N SER A 41 2.92 -8.04 10.21
CA SER A 41 1.98 -9.09 9.78
C SER A 41 0.72 -8.55 9.09
N ARG A 42 0.25 -7.37 9.49
CA ARG A 42 -0.89 -6.73 8.80
C ARG A 42 -0.47 -6.12 7.47
N LEU A 43 0.74 -5.57 7.39
CA LEU A 43 1.31 -5.07 6.14
C LEU A 43 1.48 -6.22 5.12
N GLU A 44 2.01 -7.37 5.54
CA GLU A 44 2.13 -8.57 4.70
C GLU A 44 0.79 -8.99 4.08
N ILE A 45 -0.25 -9.10 4.91
CA ILE A 45 -1.60 -9.43 4.44
C ILE A 45 -2.08 -8.42 3.40
N ILE A 46 -1.90 -7.12 3.64
CA ILE A 46 -2.35 -6.08 2.71
C ILE A 46 -1.58 -6.14 1.38
N ILE A 47 -0.28 -6.41 1.43
CA ILE A 47 0.54 -6.56 0.23
C ILE A 47 0.06 -7.75 -0.60
N GLU A 48 -0.22 -8.89 0.03
CA GLU A 48 -0.75 -10.06 -0.67
C GLU A 48 -2.16 -9.82 -1.22
N GLU A 49 -3.04 -9.11 -0.50
CA GLU A 49 -4.35 -8.67 -1.00
C GLU A 49 -4.22 -7.78 -2.25
N LEU A 50 -3.27 -6.84 -2.27
CA LEU A 50 -3.02 -5.97 -3.42
C LEU A 50 -2.36 -6.72 -4.59
N ARG A 51 -1.51 -7.72 -4.31
CA ARG A 51 -0.93 -8.60 -5.32
C ARG A 51 -1.98 -9.52 -5.96
N ALA A 52 -2.90 -10.06 -5.17
CA ALA A 52 -4.00 -10.88 -5.66
C ALA A 52 -4.94 -10.10 -6.60
N ARG A 53 -4.97 -8.77 -6.48
CA ARG A 53 -5.67 -7.85 -7.40
C ARG A 53 -4.83 -7.43 -8.61
N GLU A 54 -3.64 -8.01 -8.77
CA GLU A 54 -2.69 -7.67 -9.83
C GLU A 54 -2.28 -6.19 -9.83
N LEU A 55 -2.32 -5.52 -8.68
CA LEU A 55 -1.91 -4.12 -8.55
C LEU A 55 -0.41 -3.98 -8.28
N LEU A 56 0.20 -4.99 -7.65
CA LEU A 56 1.61 -4.96 -7.27
C LEU A 56 2.44 -6.00 -8.03
N GLY A 57 3.63 -5.56 -8.45
CA GLY A 57 4.73 -6.41 -8.85
C GLY A 57 5.47 -6.91 -7.60
N HIS A 58 6.18 -8.02 -7.76
CA HIS A 58 6.96 -8.62 -6.70
C HIS A 58 8.25 -9.19 -7.27
N LEU A 59 9.37 -8.81 -6.69
CA LEU A 59 10.67 -9.38 -6.92
C LEU A 59 11.02 -10.13 -5.63
N PRO A 60 11.01 -11.47 -5.65
CA PRO A 60 11.32 -12.24 -4.47
C PRO A 60 12.75 -11.97 -4.01
N GLN A 61 12.96 -12.04 -2.70
CA GLN A 61 14.28 -12.02 -2.09
C GLN A 61 15.23 -12.98 -2.82
N ARG A 62 16.37 -12.42 -3.23
CA ARG A 62 17.56 -13.16 -3.66
C ARG A 62 18.72 -12.72 -2.78
N ASP A 63 19.40 -13.68 -2.18
CA ASP A 63 20.53 -13.47 -1.28
C ASP A 63 20.18 -12.57 -0.06
N ALA A 64 21.08 -11.66 0.31
CA ALA A 64 20.92 -10.75 1.45
C ALA A 64 19.93 -9.60 1.22
N LEU A 65 19.24 -9.55 0.07
CA LEU A 65 18.30 -8.48 -0.27
C LEU A 65 16.86 -8.86 0.09
N GLU A 66 16.13 -7.96 0.74
CA GLU A 66 14.71 -8.14 1.04
C GLU A 66 13.85 -8.20 -0.23
N SER A 67 12.71 -8.90 -0.16
CA SER A 67 11.70 -8.89 -1.23
C SER A 67 11.24 -7.45 -1.52
N ARG A 68 11.11 -7.12 -2.81
CA ARG A 68 10.74 -5.79 -3.29
C ARG A 68 9.39 -5.82 -3.97
N TYR A 69 8.58 -4.79 -3.72
CA TYR A 69 7.24 -4.62 -4.29
C TYR A 69 7.14 -3.25 -4.96
N TRP A 70 6.42 -3.17 -6.07
CA TRP A 70 6.19 -1.92 -6.79
C TRP A 70 4.80 -1.91 -7.39
N LEU A 71 4.27 -0.73 -7.70
CA LEU A 71 3.02 -0.61 -8.45
C LEU A 71 3.20 -1.10 -9.89
N ARG A 72 2.31 -1.98 -10.37
CA ARG A 72 2.29 -2.38 -11.79
C ARG A 72 1.79 -1.23 -12.65
N SER A 73 2.17 -1.24 -13.93
CA SER A 73 1.64 -0.32 -14.92
C SER A 73 0.35 -0.86 -15.55
N GLY A 74 -0.58 0.03 -15.91
CA GLY A 74 -1.77 -0.30 -16.68
C GLY A 74 -3.08 0.25 -16.10
N PRO A 75 -4.21 0.10 -16.83
CA PRO A 75 -5.48 0.75 -16.48
C PRO A 75 -6.00 0.40 -15.08
N ALA A 76 -5.84 -0.87 -14.66
CA ALA A 76 -6.26 -1.31 -13.33
C ALA A 76 -5.47 -0.63 -12.20
N ALA A 77 -4.17 -0.41 -12.41
CA ALA A 77 -3.35 0.29 -11.43
C ALA A 77 -3.67 1.80 -11.41
N GLU A 78 -3.93 2.40 -12.56
CA GLU A 78 -4.35 3.81 -12.66
C GLU A 78 -5.71 4.06 -11.98
N GLU A 79 -6.69 3.17 -12.20
CA GLU A 79 -7.99 3.23 -11.54
C GLU A 79 -7.85 3.05 -10.02
N ALA A 80 -7.06 2.07 -9.58
CA ALA A 80 -6.80 1.84 -8.17
C ALA A 80 -6.06 3.02 -7.51
N LEU A 81 -5.16 3.71 -8.22
CA LEU A 81 -4.52 4.93 -7.74
C LEU A 81 -5.51 6.09 -7.62
N HIS A 82 -6.40 6.25 -8.60
CA HIS A 82 -7.46 7.26 -8.55
C HIS A 82 -8.36 7.04 -7.33
N GLU A 83 -8.81 5.79 -7.13
CA GLU A 83 -9.58 5.38 -5.96
C GLU A 83 -8.81 5.62 -4.66
N ALA A 84 -7.54 5.22 -4.59
CA ALA A 84 -6.71 5.38 -3.41
C ALA A 84 -6.54 6.85 -3.01
N TYR A 85 -6.35 7.73 -3.99
CA TYR A 85 -6.30 9.17 -3.75
C TYR A 85 -7.62 9.68 -3.19
N GLY A 86 -8.75 9.23 -3.74
CA GLY A 86 -10.08 9.54 -3.21
C GLY A 86 -10.26 9.07 -1.75
N VAL A 87 -9.91 7.83 -1.44
CA VAL A 87 -10.02 7.24 -0.09
C VAL A 87 -9.17 8.00 0.93
N VAL A 88 -7.93 8.34 0.59
CA VAL A 88 -7.02 9.05 1.51
C VAL A 88 -7.42 10.53 1.67
N LYS A 89 -7.82 11.21 0.59
CA LYS A 89 -8.24 12.62 0.63
C LYS A 89 -9.58 12.83 1.33
N ASN A 90 -10.53 11.91 1.13
CA ASN A 90 -11.87 12.00 1.73
C ASN A 90 -11.91 11.57 3.20
N ARG A 91 -10.79 11.08 3.76
CA ARG A 91 -10.66 10.79 5.18
C ARG A 91 -10.37 12.05 6.00
N LYS A 92 -11.24 13.05 5.90
CA LYS A 92 -11.42 14.07 6.95
C LYS A 92 -12.45 13.51 7.96
N GLY A 93 -11.99 12.78 8.97
CA GLY A 93 -12.82 12.35 10.10
C GLY A 93 -12.35 11.08 10.84
N PRO A 94 -12.96 10.76 11.99
CA PRO A 94 -12.83 11.40 13.30
C PRO A 94 -11.52 11.04 14.05
N TRP A 95 -10.58 10.34 13.42
CA TRP A 95 -9.34 9.84 14.06
C TRP A 95 -8.25 10.91 14.25
N GLU A 96 -8.53 12.17 13.91
CA GLU A 96 -7.70 13.34 14.26
C GLU A 96 -8.08 13.94 15.63
N ARG A 97 -9.14 13.44 16.29
CA ARG A 97 -9.44 13.77 17.69
C ARG A 97 -9.09 12.57 18.56
N GLY A 98 -7.84 12.47 18.97
CA GLY A 98 -7.38 11.35 19.78
C GLY A 98 -5.93 11.44 20.22
N THR A 99 -5.54 12.61 20.75
CA THR A 99 -4.74 12.86 21.97
C THR A 99 -4.49 14.35 22.05
#